data_AF-A0A964XRE6-F1
#
_entry.id   AF-A0A964XRE6-F1
#
_cell.length_a   1.000
_cell.length_b   1.000
_cell.length_c   1.000
_cell.angle_alpha   90.00
_cell.angle_beta   90.00
_cell.angle_gamma   90.00
#
_symmetry.space_group_name_H-M   'P 1'
#
loop_
_entity.id
_entity.type
_entity.pdbx_description
1 polymer ?
#
loop_
_entity_poly.entity_id
_entity_poly.type
_entity_poly.pdbx_seq_one_letter_code
_entity_poly.pdbx_strand_id
1 'polypeptide(L)'
;MATDRGRAVVVDVAGVCFENYGHTAEFGWAEIGNVHYTGQGTCLRVGVTHASGAFVECMVDAKRPERLQQWFAELAPVLGFYLNGRTGQPG
;
A
#
# COMPACT_ATOMS: atom_id res chain seq x y z
N MET A 1 -5.55 4.21 -5.49
CA MET A 1 -4.70 3.21 -6.20
C MET A 1 -3.48 3.89 -6.80
N ALA A 2 -2.33 3.22 -6.84
CA ALA A 2 -1.10 3.69 -7.47
C ALA A 2 -0.62 2.68 -8.53
N THR A 3 -0.21 3.11 -9.72
CA THR A 3 0.12 2.19 -10.81
C THR A 3 1.11 2.77 -11.82
N ASP A 4 1.97 1.89 -12.34
CA ASP A 4 2.95 2.11 -13.41
C ASP A 4 2.77 1.05 -14.53
N ARG A 5 3.55 1.15 -15.62
CA ARG A 5 3.53 0.33 -16.84
C ARG A 5 3.46 -1.21 -16.64
N GLY A 6 3.76 -1.74 -15.47
CA GLY A 6 3.57 -3.17 -15.17
C GLY A 6 3.40 -3.49 -13.70
N ARG A 7 3.08 -2.49 -12.87
CA ARG A 7 2.95 -2.67 -11.42
C ARG A 7 1.78 -1.85 -10.90
N ALA A 8 1.05 -2.38 -9.94
CA ALA A 8 -0.01 -1.65 -9.27
C ALA A 8 -0.01 -1.93 -7.77
N VAL A 9 -0.45 -0.93 -7.02
CA VAL A 9 -0.76 -1.02 -5.60
C VAL A 9 -2.18 -0.51 -5.41
N VAL A 10 -3.05 -1.40 -4.96
CA VAL A 10 -4.43 -1.10 -4.61
C VAL A 10 -4.57 -1.26 -3.11
N VAL A 11 -5.20 -0.28 -2.47
CA VAL A 11 -5.55 -0.33 -1.06
C VAL A 11 -7.03 0.01 -0.97
N ASP A 12 -7.81 -0.91 -0.42
CA ASP A 12 -9.25 -0.80 -0.34
C ASP A 12 -9.80 -1.46 0.94
N VAL A 13 -11.11 -1.72 0.99
CA VAL A 13 -11.79 -2.34 2.13
C VAL A 13 -11.41 -3.80 2.33
N ALA A 14 -10.99 -4.51 1.29
CA ALA A 14 -10.52 -5.89 1.39
C ALA A 14 -9.11 -5.97 2.00
N GLY A 15 -8.24 -5.02 1.68
CA GLY A 15 -6.86 -5.01 2.15
C GLY A 15 -5.91 -4.25 1.25
N VAL A 16 -4.72 -4.82 1.06
CA VAL A 16 -3.69 -4.30 0.16
C VAL A 16 -3.39 -5.34 -0.90
N CYS A 17 -3.47 -4.94 -2.16
CA CYS A 17 -3.13 -5.79 -3.30
C CYS A 17 -1.96 -5.19 -4.08
N PHE A 18 -0.94 -6.01 -4.31
CA PHE A 18 0.19 -5.70 -5.16
C PHE A 18 0.09 -6.48 -6.45
N GLU A 19 0.17 -5.77 -7.58
CA GLU A 19 0.33 -6.36 -8.90
C GLU A 19 1.75 -6.08 -9.38
N ASN A 20 2.44 -7.11 -9.86
CA ASN A 20 3.78 -7.01 -10.44
C ASN A 20 3.90 -7.95 -11.63
N TYR A 21 3.86 -7.39 -12.85
CA TYR A 21 3.99 -8.10 -14.12
C TYR A 21 3.09 -9.34 -14.24
N GLY A 22 1.82 -9.22 -13.82
CA GLY A 22 0.83 -10.30 -13.88
C GLY A 22 0.82 -11.24 -12.66
N HIS A 23 1.68 -10.99 -11.67
CA HIS A 23 1.62 -11.64 -10.37
C HIS A 23 0.88 -10.74 -9.39
N THR A 24 -0.21 -11.24 -8.81
CA THR A 24 -0.99 -10.52 -7.79
C THR A 24 -0.71 -11.13 -6.43
N ALA A 25 -0.37 -10.29 -5.45
CA ALA A 25 -0.29 -10.64 -4.05
C ALA A 25 -1.33 -9.83 -3.29
N GLU A 26 -2.27 -10.51 -2.68
CA GLU A 26 -3.39 -9.91 -1.94
C GLU A 26 -3.18 -10.18 -0.46
N PHE A 27 -3.26 -9.13 0.35
CA PHE A 27 -3.10 -9.22 1.79
C PHE A 27 -4.38 -8.70 2.43
N GLY A 28 -5.12 -9.59 3.10
CA GLY A 28 -6.29 -9.20 3.83
C GLY A 28 -5.92 -8.33 5.03
N TRP A 29 -6.81 -7.44 5.42
CA TRP A 29 -6.59 -6.63 6.62
C TRP A 29 -6.29 -7.48 7.87
N ALA A 30 -6.89 -8.65 8.05
CA ALA A 30 -6.57 -9.51 9.20
C ALA A 30 -5.10 -10.02 9.21
N GLU A 31 -4.49 -10.11 8.04
CA GLU A 31 -3.12 -10.63 7.82
C GLU A 31 -2.07 -9.52 7.86
N ILE A 32 -2.49 -8.28 7.61
CA ILE A 32 -1.63 -7.09 7.62
C ILE A 32 -1.40 -6.66 9.08
N GLY A 33 -0.15 -6.80 9.54
CA GLY A 33 0.29 -6.20 10.80
C GLY A 33 0.56 -4.71 10.66
N ASN A 34 1.25 -4.30 9.59
CA ASN A 34 1.49 -2.89 9.29
C ASN A 34 1.66 -2.62 7.80
N VAL A 35 1.43 -1.38 7.37
CA VAL A 35 1.73 -0.91 6.01
C VAL A 35 2.69 0.27 6.09
N HIS A 36 3.82 0.16 5.41
CA HIS A 36 4.82 1.20 5.24
C HIS A 36 4.71 1.78 3.83
N TYR A 37 4.79 3.10 3.68
CA TYR A 37 4.81 3.73 2.36
C TYR A 37 5.77 4.92 2.37
N THR A 38 6.66 4.97 1.40
CA THR A 38 7.71 6.00 1.29
C THR A 38 7.89 6.44 -0.16
N GLY A 39 8.36 7.68 -0.31
CA GLY A 39 8.61 8.30 -1.61
C GLY A 39 10.11 8.33 -1.84
N GLN A 40 10.57 7.81 -2.98
CA GLN A 40 11.97 7.86 -3.37
C GLN A 40 12.07 8.46 -4.78
N GLY A 41 12.40 9.76 -4.87
CA GLY A 41 12.35 10.51 -6.12
C GLY A 41 10.91 10.62 -6.64
N THR A 42 10.63 10.03 -7.80
CA THR A 42 9.28 9.91 -8.38
C THR A 42 8.63 8.54 -8.15
N CYS A 43 9.28 7.66 -7.38
CA CYS A 43 8.76 6.33 -7.09
C CYS A 43 8.05 6.29 -5.74
N LEU A 44 6.90 5.63 -5.71
CA LEU A 44 6.21 5.25 -4.49
C LEU A 44 6.59 3.81 -4.14
N ARG A 45 7.12 3.61 -2.95
CA ARG A 45 7.36 2.29 -2.37
C ARG A 45 6.28 2.04 -1.33
N VAL A 46 5.62 0.89 -1.42
CA VAL A 46 4.64 0.43 -0.43
C VAL A 46 5.05 -0.96 0.03
N GLY A 47 5.21 -1.13 1.33
CA GLY A 47 5.57 -2.38 1.98
C GLY A 47 4.47 -2.82 2.94
N VAL A 48 4.08 -4.08 2.86
CA VAL A 48 3.17 -4.73 3.81
C VAL A 48 3.99 -5.63 4.70
N THR A 49 3.86 -5.43 6.01
CA THR A 49 4.35 -6.37 7.02
C THR A 49 3.19 -7.27 7.41
N HIS A 50 3.29 -8.54 7.07
CA HIS A 50 2.38 -9.58 7.50
C HIS A 50 2.48 -9.78 9.01
N ALA A 51 1.37 -10.14 9.67
CA ALA A 51 1.31 -10.37 11.11
C ALA A 51 2.26 -11.49 11.59
N SER A 52 2.63 -12.42 10.69
CA SER A 52 3.64 -13.45 10.96
C SER A 52 5.10 -12.95 10.90
N GLY A 53 5.32 -11.70 10.51
CA GLY A 53 6.66 -11.08 10.38
C GLY A 53 7.24 -11.09 8.96
N ALA A 54 6.54 -11.66 7.97
CA ALA A 54 6.95 -11.55 6.57
C ALA A 54 6.77 -10.13 6.05
N PHE A 55 7.74 -9.60 5.31
CA PHE A 55 7.65 -8.27 4.70
C PHE A 55 7.67 -8.40 3.18
N VAL A 56 6.71 -7.77 2.52
CA VAL A 56 6.60 -7.74 1.06
C VAL A 56 6.50 -6.30 0.63
N GLU A 57 7.32 -5.88 -0.32
CA GLU A 57 7.29 -4.52 -0.87
C GLU A 57 7.02 -4.50 -2.38
N CYS A 58 6.32 -3.45 -2.80
CA CYS A 58 6.09 -3.12 -4.19
C CYS A 58 6.48 -1.66 -4.45
N MET A 59 7.16 -1.42 -5.57
CA MET A 59 7.58 -0.09 -6.00
C MET A 59 6.94 0.24 -7.34
N VAL A 60 6.19 1.34 -7.36
CA VAL A 60 5.54 1.90 -8.56
C VAL A 60 6.15 3.25 -8.90
N ASP A 61 6.45 3.46 -10.18
CA ASP A 61 7.05 4.70 -10.67
C ASP A 61 5.93 5.67 -11.12
N ALA A 62 5.83 6.83 -10.47
CA ALA A 62 4.82 7.83 -10.80
C ALA A 62 5.11 8.58 -12.11
N LYS A 63 6.35 8.50 -12.61
CA LYS A 63 6.97 9.27 -13.70
C LYS A 63 6.97 10.79 -13.51
N ARG A 64 6.05 11.31 -12.68
CA ARG A 64 5.88 12.72 -12.34
C ARG A 64 5.70 12.88 -10.83
N PRO A 65 6.35 13.88 -10.22
CA PRO A 65 6.23 14.14 -8.78
C PRO A 65 4.81 14.52 -8.35
N GLU A 66 4.04 15.20 -9.21
CA GLU A 66 2.63 15.53 -8.93
C GLU A 66 1.77 14.29 -8.75
N ARG A 67 2.01 13.26 -9.58
CA ARG A 67 1.29 11.98 -9.50
C ARG A 67 1.68 11.21 -8.23
N LEU A 68 2.96 11.29 -7.83
CA LEU A 68 3.41 10.74 -6.56
C LEU A 68 2.68 11.41 -5.38
N GLN A 69 2.60 12.74 -5.37
CA GLN A 69 1.87 13.50 -4.34
C GLN A 69 0.38 13.14 -4.30
N GLN A 70 -0.25 12.99 -5.47
CA GLN A 70 -1.63 12.51 -5.55
C GLN A 70 -1.79 11.12 -4.91
N TRP A 71 -0.88 10.18 -5.19
CA TRP A 71 -0.93 8.86 -4.57
C TRP A 71 -0.76 8.91 -3.05
N PHE A 72 0.11 9.78 -2.53
CA PHE A 72 0.22 10.01 -1.10
C PHE A 72 -1.08 10.56 -0.50
N ALA A 73 -1.69 11.55 -1.15
CA ALA A 73 -2.93 12.16 -0.69
C ALA A 73 -4.10 11.17 -0.67
N GLU A 74 -4.13 10.22 -1.61
CA GLU A 74 -5.15 9.16 -1.68
C GLU A 74 -4.88 8.04 -0.66
N LEU A 75 -3.60 7.67 -0.44
CA LEU A 75 -3.23 6.58 0.46
C LEU A 75 -3.26 6.98 1.94
N ALA A 76 -2.86 8.20 2.27
CA ALA A 76 -2.80 8.68 3.66
C ALA A 76 -4.13 8.52 4.43
N PRO A 77 -5.31 8.95 3.93
CA PRO A 77 -6.56 8.80 4.66
C PRO A 77 -7.01 7.34 4.77
N VAL A 78 -6.80 6.53 3.72
CA VAL A 78 -7.19 5.11 3.71
C VAL A 78 -6.33 4.32 4.69
N LEU A 79 -5.01 4.45 4.60
CA LEU A 79 -4.08 3.80 5.52
C LEU A 79 -4.26 4.33 6.93
N GLY A 80 -4.49 5.64 7.11
CA GLY A 80 -4.84 6.21 8.40
C GLY A 80 -6.09 5.57 8.99
N PHE A 81 -7.17 5.45 8.21
CA PHE A 81 -8.42 4.84 8.67
C PHE A 81 -8.25 3.37 9.09
N TYR A 82 -7.59 2.54 8.28
CA TYR A 82 -7.46 1.11 8.58
C TYR A 82 -6.35 0.79 9.59
N LEU A 83 -5.23 1.53 9.60
CA LEU A 83 -4.17 1.32 10.59
C LEU A 83 -4.57 1.89 11.96
N ASN A 84 -5.21 3.06 11.99
CA ASN A 84 -5.69 3.66 13.24
C ASN A 84 -7.02 3.04 13.74
N GLY A 85 -7.87 2.56 12.85
CA GLY A 85 -9.08 1.81 13.20
C GLY A 85 -8.78 0.50 13.92
N ARG A 86 -7.62 -0.12 13.66
CA ARG A 86 -7.14 -1.30 14.41
C ARG A 86 -6.69 -1.00 15.84
N THR A 87 -6.22 0.21 16.11
CA THR A 87 -5.92 0.66 17.48
C THR A 87 -7.20 0.97 18.29
N GLY A 88 -8.38 0.91 17.65
CA GLY A 88 -9.66 1.27 18.26
C GLY A 88 -10.79 0.27 18.04
N GLN A 89 -10.50 -1.04 17.93
CA GLN A 89 -11.56 -2.06 18.04
C GLN A 89 -11.72 -2.43 19.53
N PRO A 90 -12.75 -1.94 20.25
CA PRO A 90 -13.17 -2.62 21.47
C PRO A 90 -13.65 -4.02 21.09
N GLY A 91 -13.16 -5.02 21.83
CA GLY A 91 -13.64 -6.41 21.73
C GLY A 91 -15.09 -6.57 22.15
#